data_AF-A0A2V5JPG7-F1
#
_entry.id   AF-A0A2V5JPG7-F1
#
_cell.length_a   1.000
_cell.length_b   1.000
_cell.length_c   1.000
_cell.angle_alpha   90.00
_cell.angle_beta   90.00
_cell.angle_gamma   90.00
#
_symmetry.space_group_name_H-M   'P 1'
#
loop_
_entity.id
_entity.type
_entity.pdbx_description
1 polymer ?
#
loop_
_entity_poly.entity_id
_entity_poly.type
_entity_poly.pdbx_seq_one_letter_code
_entity_poly.pdbx_strand_id
1 'polypeptide(L)'
;MLSAGIVGLPNVGKSTLFNAVTRTHKAPAENYPFCTIDPNVGMVTVPDTRLDVLAKLSHSQRIVPTAIEFVDIAGLVKGASTGEGLG
;
A
#
# COMPACT_ATOMS: atom_id res chain seq x y z
N MET A 1 -6.22 13.47 -0.56
CA MET A 1 -6.50 12.06 -0.22
C MET A 1 -5.56 11.66 0.91
N LEU A 2 -6.00 10.82 1.84
CA LEU A 2 -5.14 10.38 2.95
C LEU A 2 -4.30 9.20 2.46
N SER A 3 -2.97 9.28 2.63
CA SER A 3 -2.04 8.24 2.23
C SER A 3 -1.27 7.69 3.44
N ALA A 4 -0.90 6.41 3.36
CA ALA A 4 -0.12 5.69 4.36
C ALA A 4 1.10 5.04 3.71
N GLY A 5 2.29 5.34 4.22
CA GLY A 5 3.54 4.73 3.77
C GLY A 5 3.85 3.47 4.55
N ILE A 6 4.16 2.37 3.86
CA ILE A 6 4.74 1.17 4.48
C ILE A 6 6.26 1.39 4.51
N VAL A 7 6.82 1.43 5.72
CA VAL A 7 8.26 1.62 5.96
C VAL A 7 8.83 0.41 6.69
N GLY A 8 10.09 0.09 6.42
CA GLY A 8 10.76 -1.03 7.05
C GLY A 8 12.20 -1.18 6.54
N LEU A 9 12.96 -1.99 7.26
CA LEU A 9 14.30 -2.38 6.83
C LEU A 9 14.24 -3.21 5.54
N PRO A 10 15.37 -3.33 4.80
CA PRO A 10 15.45 -4.24 3.65
C PRO A 10 15.04 -5.67 4.02
N ASN A 11 14.34 -6.35 3.10
CA ASN A 11 13.99 -7.78 3.18
C ASN A 11 13.08 -8.21 4.36
N VAL A 12 12.37 -7.29 5.01
CA VAL A 12 11.41 -7.62 6.11
C VAL A 12 10.00 -8.03 5.63
N GLY A 13 9.82 -8.25 4.32
CA GLY A 13 8.52 -8.59 3.74
C GLY A 13 7.59 -7.40 3.44
N LYS A 14 8.15 -6.18 3.38
CA LYS A 14 7.41 -4.94 3.09
C LYS A 14 6.58 -5.02 1.80
N SER A 15 7.20 -5.43 0.69
CA SER A 15 6.51 -5.56 -0.60
C SER A 15 5.54 -6.74 -0.63
N THR A 16 5.77 -7.78 0.18
CA THR A 16 4.81 -8.87 0.39
C THR A 16 3.53 -8.37 1.08
N LEU A 17 3.67 -7.55 2.14
CA LEU A 17 2.54 -6.94 2.82
C LEU A 17 1.79 -5.98 1.90
N PHE A 18 2.52 -5.13 1.15
CA PHE A 18 1.93 -4.22 0.17
C PHE A 18 1.07 -4.98 -0.83
N ASN A 19 1.59 -6.05 -1.43
CA ASN A 19 0.86 -6.88 -2.39
C ASN A 19 -0.38 -7.55 -1.79
N ALA A 20 -0.26 -8.04 -0.54
CA ALA A 20 -1.38 -8.67 0.16
C ALA A 20 -2.54 -7.68 0.40
N VAL A 21 -2.20 -6.45 0.81
CA VAL A 21 -3.17 -5.42 1.19
C VAL A 21 -3.80 -4.75 -0.04
N THR A 22 -3.03 -4.56 -1.11
CA THR A 22 -3.50 -3.95 -2.35
C THR A 22 -4.22 -4.91 -3.29
N ARG A 23 -4.10 -6.23 -3.07
CA ARG A 23 -4.61 -7.31 -3.96
C ARG A 23 -4.18 -7.16 -5.43
N THR A 24 -3.23 -6.28 -5.70
CA THR A 24 -2.61 -6.11 -7.01
C THR A 24 -1.53 -7.17 -7.16
N HIS A 25 -1.78 -8.17 -8.00
CA HIS A 25 -0.76 -9.09 -8.54
C HIS A 25 0.27 -8.36 -9.46
N LYS A 26 0.51 -7.07 -9.24
CA LYS A 26 1.15 -6.16 -10.19
C LYS A 26 2.45 -5.52 -9.70
N ALA A 27 2.86 -5.72 -8.45
CA ALA A 27 4.24 -5.38 -8.10
C ALA A 27 5.11 -6.60 -8.47
N PRO A 28 5.91 -6.55 -9.55
CA PRO A 28 6.86 -7.61 -9.85
C PRO A 28 7.76 -7.80 -8.63
N ALA A 29 7.64 -8.95 -7.98
CA ALA A 29 8.56 -9.40 -6.94
C ALA A 29 9.85 -9.95 -7.60
N GLU A 30 10.38 -9.21 -8.57
CA GLU A 30 11.64 -9.56 -9.21
C GLU A 30 12.77 -9.02 -8.35
N ASN A 31 13.62 -9.94 -7.88
CA ASN A 31 14.83 -9.66 -7.11
C ASN A 31 15.90 -8.97 -7.99
N TYR A 32 15.61 -7.79 -8.52
CA TYR A 32 16.62 -6.94 -9.11
C TYR A 32 17.11 -5.96 -8.05
N PRO A 33 18.38 -6.04 -7.61
CA PRO A 33 18.96 -4.95 -6.85
C PRO A 33 18.93 -3.71 -7.77
N PHE A 34 18.42 -2.59 -7.27
CA PHE A 34 18.44 -1.26 -7.91
C PHE A 34 17.28 -0.83 -8.84
N CYS A 35 16.04 -1.34 -8.73
CA CYS A 35 14.90 -0.73 -9.45
C CYS A 35 13.63 -0.56 -8.59
N THR A 36 13.41 0.65 -8.06
CA THR A 36 12.10 1.35 -8.12
C THR A 36 12.34 2.83 -7.81
N ILE A 37 12.45 3.68 -8.84
CA ILE A 37 12.57 5.14 -8.71
C ILE A 37 11.22 5.77 -8.33
N ASP A 38 10.11 5.13 -8.70
CA ASP A 38 8.75 5.51 -8.30
C ASP A 38 8.21 4.54 -7.24
N PRO A 39 7.65 5.04 -6.12
CA PRO A 39 7.10 4.17 -5.08
C PRO A 39 5.89 3.40 -5.60
N ASN A 40 5.72 2.14 -5.20
CA ASN A 40 4.50 1.40 -5.57
C ASN A 40 3.32 2.01 -4.83
N VAL A 41 2.30 2.47 -5.57
CA VAL A 41 1.08 3.07 -5.00
C VAL A 41 -0.11 2.15 -5.28
N GLY A 42 -0.96 1.93 -4.27
CA GLY A 42 -2.15 1.09 -4.38
C GLY A 42 -3.32 1.60 -3.54
N MET A 43 -4.54 1.47 -4.07
CA MET A 43 -5.76 1.89 -3.40
C MET A 43 -6.44 0.71 -2.72
N VAL A 44 -6.82 0.87 -1.45
CA VAL A 44 -7.45 -0.18 -0.65
C VAL A 44 -8.73 0.34 -0.03
N THR A 45 -9.83 -0.37 -0.26
CA THR A 45 -11.12 -0.05 0.35
C THR A 45 -11.11 -0.43 1.82
N VAL A 46 -11.58 0.46 2.69
CA VAL A 46 -11.68 0.19 4.12
C VAL A 46 -12.83 -0.79 4.38
N PRO A 47 -12.56 -1.97 4.97
CA PRO A 47 -13.63 -2.91 5.34
C PRO A 47 -14.43 -2.33 6.51
N ASP A 48 -15.72 -2.09 6.30
CA ASP A 48 -16.62 -1.55 7.31
C ASP A 48 -17.99 -2.22 7.24
N THR A 49 -18.27 -3.11 8.20
CA THR A 49 -19.54 -3.85 8.27
C THR A 49 -20.74 -2.94 8.56
N ARG A 50 -20.52 -1.72 9.05
CA ARG A 50 -21.59 -0.75 9.29
C ARG A 50 -22.23 -0.30 7.99
N LEU A 51 -21.46 -0.25 6.89
CA LEU A 51 -21.97 0.12 5.58
C LEU A 51 -23.03 -0.88 5.09
N ASP A 52 -22.85 -2.18 5.36
CA ASP A 52 -23.83 -3.20 5.00
C ASP A 52 -25.13 -3.06 5.80
N VAL A 53 -25.02 -2.76 7.10
CA VAL A 53 -26.18 -2.52 7.96
C VAL A 53 -26.95 -1.29 7.49
N LEU A 54 -26.25 -0.18 7.25
CA LEU A 54 -26.86 1.06 6.79
C LEU A 54 -27.50 0.93 5.40
N ALA A 55 -26.87 0.18 4.49
CA ALA A 55 -27.44 -0.08 3.16
C ALA A 55 -28.74 -0.88 3.24
N LYS A 56 -28.82 -1.88 4.15
CA LYS A 56 -30.05 -2.64 4.39
C LYS A 56 -31.16 -1.77 4.98
N LEU A 57 -30.83 -0.90 5.94
CA LEU A 57 -31.79 -0.01 6.59
C LEU A 57 -32.31 1.10 5.67
N SER A 58 -31.46 1.61 4.78
CA SER A 58 -31.80 2.71 3.86
C SER A 58 -32.31 2.23 2.49
N HIS A 59 -32.30 0.91 2.23
CA HIS A 59 -32.57 0.32 0.92
C HIS A 59 -31.67 0.90 -0.20
N SER A 60 -30.41 1.20 0.13
CA SER A 60 -29.48 1.73 -0.86
C SER A 60 -29.19 0.70 -1.95
N GLN A 61 -29.21 1.14 -3.22
CA GLN A 61 -28.88 0.30 -4.37
C GLN A 61 -27.37 0.00 -4.48
N ARG A 62 -26.53 0.78 -3.78
CA ARG A 62 -25.08 0.67 -3.87
C ARG A 62 -24.41 1.01 -2.54
N ILE A 63 -23.35 0.27 -2.21
CA ILE A 63 -22.41 0.60 -1.14
C ILE A 63 -21.16 1.19 -1.76
N VAL A 64 -20.71 2.34 -1.26
CA VAL A 64 -19.47 3.00 -1.67
C VAL A 64 -18.55 3.08 -0.45
N PRO A 65 -17.58 2.17 -0.31
CA PRO A 65 -16.63 2.24 0.80
C PRO A 65 -15.66 3.39 0.59
N THR A 66 -15.13 3.92 1.70
CA THR A 66 -13.98 4.83 1.64
C THR A 66 -12.72 4.04 1.25
N ALA A 67 -11.74 4.73 0.69
CA ALA A 67 -10.48 4.12 0.26
C ALA A 67 -9.28 4.89 0.81
N ILE A 68 -8.21 4.15 1.09
CA ILE A 68 -6.93 4.66 1.56
C ILE A 68 -5.87 4.33 0.51
N GLU A 69 -4.98 5.28 0.26
CA GLU A 69 -3.82 5.08 -0.58
C GLU A 69 -2.65 4.51 0.24
N PHE A 70 -2.12 3.37 -0.17
CA PHE A 70 -0.91 2.79 0.39
C PHE A 70 0.27 3.05 -0.55
N VAL A 71 1.40 3.40 0.05
CA VAL A 71 2.66 3.67 -0.67
C VAL A 71 3.73 2.73 -0.13
N ASP A 72 4.31 1.89 -0.99
CA ASP A 72 5.49 1.09 -0.66
C ASP A 72 6.74 1.97 -0.80
N ILE A 73 7.29 2.39 0.34
CA ILE A 73 8.49 3.22 0.35
C ILE A 73 9.72 2.31 0.25
N ALA A 74 10.70 2.70 -0.56
CA ALA A 74 11.98 1.99 -0.64
C ALA A 74 12.60 1.80 0.77
N GLY A 75 13.29 0.67 0.97
CA GLY A 75 13.82 0.31 2.29
C GLY A 75 14.71 1.41 2.87
N LEU A 76 14.45 1.80 4.12
CA LEU A 76 15.26 2.81 4.81
C LEU A 76 16.59 2.16 5.21
N VAL A 77 17.65 2.48 4.46
CA VAL A 77 19.02 2.08 4.80
C VAL A 77 19.65 3.13 5.71
N LYS A 78 20.53 2.70 6.61
CA LYS A 78 21.36 3.61 7.41
C LYS A 78 22.17 4.47 6.44
N GLY A 79 22.01 5.80 6.51
CA GLY A 79 22.64 6.74 5.56
C GLY A 79 21.71 7.29 4.47
N ALA A 80 20.44 6.88 4.42
CA ALA A 80 19.46 7.40 3.45
C ALA A 80 19.28 8.92 3.51
N SER A 81 19.48 9.55 4.69
CA SER A 81 19.42 11.00 4.87
C SER A 81 20.60 11.77 4.27
N THR A 82 21.71 11.09 3.98
CA THR A 82 22.93 11.66 3.37
C THR A 82 23.14 11.16 1.93
N GLY A 83 22.17 10.44 1.37
CA GLY A 83 22.24 9.86 0.04
C GLY A 83 23.02 8.55 -0.04
N GLU A 84 23.48 7.97 1.07
CA GLU A 84 24.01 6.61 1.07
C GLU A 84 22.84 5.63 0.95
N GLY A 85 22.79 4.93 -0.19
CA GLY A 85 21.65 4.11 -0.58
C GLY A 85 20.76 4.75 -1.66
N LEU A 86 21.05 5.99 -2.08
CA LEU A 86 20.62 6.51 -3.38
C LEU A 86 21.58 5.95 -4.44
N GLY A 87 21.28 4.76 -4.92
CA GLY A 87 21.56 4.43 -6.32
C GLY A 87 20.43 5.00 -7.16
#